data_AF-A0A0C9RSK1-F1
#
_entry.id   AF-A0A0C9RSK1-F1
#
_cell.length_a   1.000
_cell.length_b   1.000
_cell.length_c   1.000
_cell.angle_alpha   90.00
_cell.angle_beta   90.00
_cell.angle_gamma   90.00
#
_symmetry.space_group_name_H-M   'P 1'
#
loop_
_entity.id
_entity.type
_entity.pdbx_description
1 polymer ?
#
loop_
_entity_poly.entity_id
_entity_poly.type
_entity_poly.pdbx_seq_one_letter_code
_entity_poly.pdbx_strand_id
1 'polypeptide(L)'
;TVITMSLTTSAGLKCRDLHAYLKTLSAATLDKLYTHPATCLAVFRELPIISRHYIMRLLFVEQPVPQAVVSSWNEQKYVKDHLEALEALTALHIWMDASLPGGLPGWSLSAVFRKNIQIALLGGGKPWAVYNPLEKDKHGRDAAFLDQ
;
A
#
# COMPACT_ATOMS: atom_id res chain seq x y z
N THR A 1 4.19 -42.50 13.31
CA THR A 1 4.29 -41.09 13.76
C THR A 1 3.17 -40.32 13.10
N VAL A 2 2.11 -40.02 13.86
CA VAL A 2 0.91 -39.35 13.34
C VAL A 2 1.21 -37.85 13.25
N ILE A 3 1.10 -37.29 12.05
CA ILE A 3 1.27 -35.85 11.81
C ILE A 3 0.02 -35.16 12.37
N THR A 4 0.17 -34.47 13.49
CA THR A 4 -0.82 -33.54 14.02
C THR A 4 -0.92 -32.34 13.08
N MET A 5 -2.00 -32.25 12.30
CA MET A 5 -2.37 -31.02 11.60
C MET A 5 -2.89 -30.03 12.65
N SER A 6 -2.07 -29.03 12.97
CA SER A 6 -2.51 -27.89 13.78
C SER A 6 -3.52 -27.08 12.97
N LEU A 7 -4.79 -27.22 13.33
CA LEU A 7 -5.86 -26.32 12.90
C LEU A 7 -5.54 -24.92 13.43
N THR A 8 -5.10 -24.01 12.55
CA THR A 8 -5.03 -22.59 12.87
C THR A 8 -6.44 -22.09 13.13
N THR A 9 -6.75 -21.91 14.41
CA THR A 9 -7.97 -21.26 14.88
C THR A 9 -8.06 -19.88 14.24
N SER A 10 -9.06 -19.66 13.39
CA SER A 10 -9.35 -18.34 12.82
C SER A 10 -9.83 -17.43 13.94
N ALA A 11 -8.90 -16.75 14.61
CA ALA A 11 -9.22 -15.61 15.47
C ALA A 11 -9.99 -14.60 14.61
N GLY A 12 -11.23 -14.28 15.00
CA GLY A 12 -12.04 -13.29 14.28
C GLY A 12 -11.25 -12.00 14.07
N LEU A 13 -11.39 -11.41 12.88
CA LEU A 13 -10.72 -10.16 12.50
C LEU A 13 -11.10 -9.05 13.51
N LYS A 14 -10.16 -8.68 14.39
CA LYS A 14 -10.30 -7.57 15.34
C LYS A 14 -9.82 -6.23 14.77
N CYS A 15 -9.75 -6.11 13.45
CA CYS A 15 -9.27 -4.90 12.78
C CYS A 15 -10.48 -4.10 12.30
N ARG A 16 -10.59 -2.84 12.73
CA ARG A 16 -11.72 -1.96 12.38
C ARG A 16 -11.67 -1.44 10.95
N ASP A 17 -10.48 -1.35 10.37
CA ASP A 17 -10.24 -0.82 9.03
C ASP A 17 -9.13 -1.58 8.30
N LEU A 18 -9.04 -1.36 6.99
CA LEU A 18 -8.07 -2.02 6.11
C LEU A 18 -6.64 -1.75 6.55
N HIS A 19 -6.34 -0.50 6.93
CA HIS A 19 -5.00 -0.08 7.31
C HIS A 19 -4.51 -0.83 8.55
N ALA A 20 -5.34 -0.94 9.58
CA ALA A 20 -5.06 -1.68 10.79
C ALA A 20 -4.84 -3.17 10.51
N TYR A 21 -5.62 -3.77 9.59
CA TYR A 21 -5.41 -5.15 9.16
C TYR A 21 -4.06 -5.34 8.46
N LEU A 22 -3.73 -4.49 7.49
CA LEU A 22 -2.49 -4.60 6.72
C LEU A 22 -1.24 -4.51 7.63
N LYS A 23 -1.27 -3.67 8.68
CA LYS A 23 -0.18 -3.59 9.67
C LYS A 23 0.03 -4.90 10.46
N THR A 24 -0.94 -5.81 10.50
CA THR A 24 -0.79 -7.12 11.15
C THR A 24 -0.11 -8.17 10.27
N LEU A 25 0.03 -7.90 8.97
CA LEU A 25 0.58 -8.84 8.01
C LEU A 25 2.11 -8.79 8.02
N SER A 26 2.73 -9.92 7.68
CA SER A 26 4.18 -9.97 7.51
C SER A 26 4.63 -9.23 6.24
N ALA A 27 5.88 -8.73 6.25
CA ALA A 27 6.50 -8.08 5.10
C ALA A 27 6.39 -8.93 3.82
N ALA A 28 6.65 -10.25 3.91
CA ALA A 28 6.53 -11.16 2.78
C ALA A 28 5.09 -11.28 2.22
N THR A 29 4.08 -11.14 3.07
CA THR A 29 2.68 -11.11 2.63
C THR A 29 2.35 -9.79 1.94
N LEU A 30 2.80 -8.68 2.51
CA LEU A 30 2.63 -7.34 1.93
C LEU A 30 3.35 -7.21 0.58
N ASP A 31 4.57 -7.72 0.45
CA ASP A 31 5.30 -7.72 -0.82
C ASP A 31 4.56 -8.48 -1.91
N LYS A 32 3.99 -9.65 -1.58
CA LYS A 32 3.12 -10.40 -2.51
C LYS A 32 1.88 -9.60 -2.87
N LEU A 33 1.24 -8.98 -1.89
CA LEU A 33 0.05 -8.16 -2.08
C LEU A 33 0.34 -6.97 -3.03
N TYR A 34 1.49 -6.34 -2.88
CA TYR A 34 1.94 -5.20 -3.69
C TYR A 34 2.42 -5.58 -5.09
N THR A 35 2.40 -6.86 -5.47
CA THR A 35 2.61 -7.25 -6.87
C THR A 35 1.43 -6.89 -7.77
N HIS A 36 0.27 -6.53 -7.20
CA HIS A 36 -0.93 -6.17 -7.94
C HIS A 36 -1.19 -4.64 -7.91
N PRO A 37 -1.20 -3.96 -9.07
CA PRO A 37 -1.44 -2.51 -9.17
C PRO A 37 -2.74 -2.03 -8.50
N ALA A 38 -3.83 -2.78 -8.66
CA ALA A 38 -5.12 -2.43 -8.05
C ALA A 38 -5.03 -2.38 -6.51
N THR A 39 -4.27 -3.30 -5.92
CA THR A 39 -4.09 -3.34 -4.47
C THR A 39 -3.18 -2.22 -3.98
N CYS A 40 -2.09 -1.92 -4.70
CA CYS A 40 -1.27 -0.75 -4.42
C CYS A 40 -2.11 0.54 -4.42
N LEU A 41 -3.02 0.69 -5.41
CA LEU A 41 -3.90 1.84 -5.50
C LEU A 41 -4.89 1.93 -4.33
N ALA A 42 -5.48 0.79 -3.94
CA ALA A 42 -6.39 0.75 -2.78
C ALA A 42 -5.65 1.18 -1.50
N VAL A 43 -4.47 0.62 -1.24
CA VAL A 43 -3.63 0.99 -0.09
C VAL A 43 -3.25 2.47 -0.14
N PHE A 44 -2.79 2.96 -1.29
CA PHE A 44 -2.41 4.36 -1.49
C PHE A 44 -3.55 5.33 -1.15
N ARG A 45 -4.80 4.99 -1.50
CA ARG A 45 -5.98 5.83 -1.22
C ARG A 45 -6.30 5.93 0.27
N GLU A 46 -6.05 4.87 1.04
CA GLU A 46 -6.30 4.82 2.48
C GLU A 46 -5.18 5.45 3.34
N LEU A 47 -4.03 5.79 2.74
CA LEU A 47 -2.93 6.42 3.47
C LEU A 47 -3.28 7.84 3.96
N PRO A 48 -2.62 8.33 5.03
CA PRO A 48 -2.65 9.75 5.38
C PRO A 48 -2.27 10.64 4.18
N ILE A 49 -2.86 11.83 4.09
CA ILE A 49 -2.62 12.76 2.98
C ILE A 49 -1.12 13.06 2.78
N ILE A 50 -0.37 13.25 3.87
CA ILE A 50 1.07 13.52 3.82
C ILE A 50 1.85 12.32 3.27
N SER A 51 1.51 11.10 3.68
CA SER A 51 2.12 9.87 3.13
C SER A 51 1.95 9.78 1.62
N ARG A 52 0.76 10.12 1.10
CA ARG A 52 0.52 10.17 -0.35
C ARG A 52 1.40 11.19 -1.05
N HIS A 53 1.58 12.38 -0.47
CA HIS A 53 2.49 13.39 -1.03
C HIS A 53 3.94 12.91 -1.09
N TYR A 54 4.40 12.18 -0.07
CA TYR A 54 5.75 11.62 -0.06
C TYR A 54 5.94 10.57 -1.15
N ILE A 55 5.01 9.63 -1.28
CA ILE A 55 5.03 8.64 -2.37
C ILE A 55 5.05 9.34 -3.73
N MET A 56 4.21 10.36 -3.95
CA MET A 56 4.16 11.08 -5.22
C MET A 56 5.47 11.82 -5.53
N ARG A 57 6.11 12.45 -4.54
CA ARG A 57 7.42 13.11 -4.72
C ARG A 57 8.54 12.11 -5.03
N LEU A 58 8.46 10.92 -4.45
CA LEU A 58 9.46 9.86 -4.59
C LEU A 58 9.16 8.88 -5.73
N LEU A 59 8.04 9.06 -6.44
CA LEU A 59 7.51 8.06 -7.37
C LEU A 59 8.50 7.65 -8.46
N PHE A 60 9.35 8.58 -8.91
CA PHE A 60 10.36 8.36 -9.94
C PHE A 60 11.80 8.44 -9.40
N VAL A 61 11.96 8.50 -8.07
CA VAL A 61 13.27 8.54 -7.43
C VAL A 61 13.70 7.11 -7.13
N GLU A 62 14.74 6.66 -7.83
CA GLU A 62 15.22 5.29 -7.67
C GLU A 62 16.22 5.11 -6.53
N GLN A 63 16.90 6.19 -6.15
CA GLN A 63 17.90 6.19 -5.10
C GLN A 63 17.28 6.52 -3.74
N PRO A 64 17.91 6.08 -2.62
CA PRO A 64 17.52 6.51 -1.29
C PRO A 64 17.54 8.04 -1.16
N VAL A 65 16.54 8.59 -0.48
CA VAL A 65 16.46 10.02 -0.17
C VAL A 65 16.81 10.22 1.30
N PRO A 66 17.70 11.17 1.65
CA PRO A 66 18.05 11.43 3.05
C PRO A 66 16.82 11.79 3.90
N GLN A 67 16.76 11.26 5.13
CA GLN A 67 15.62 11.55 6.02
C GLN A 67 15.47 13.05 6.29
N ALA A 68 16.57 13.78 6.41
CA ALA A 68 16.57 15.23 6.59
C ALA A 68 15.88 15.98 5.44
N VAL A 69 16.02 15.50 4.20
CA VAL A 69 15.34 16.09 3.03
C VAL A 69 13.83 15.88 3.15
N VAL A 70 13.39 14.68 3.51
CA VAL A 70 11.97 14.38 3.69
C VAL A 70 11.37 15.19 4.84
N SER A 71 12.08 15.31 5.97
CA SER A 71 11.65 16.13 7.11
C SER A 71 11.57 17.62 6.76
N SER A 72 12.43 18.12 5.85
CA SER A 72 12.40 19.52 5.42
C SER A 72 11.17 19.90 4.58
N TRP A 73 10.38 18.92 4.12
CA TRP A 73 9.21 19.18 3.28
C TRP A 73 8.01 19.76 4.02
N ASN A 74 8.01 19.67 5.35
CA ASN A 74 6.91 20.13 6.19
C ASN A 74 7.35 21.27 7.10
N GLU A 75 6.42 22.16 7.41
CA GLU A 75 6.60 23.15 8.47
C GLU A 75 6.54 22.51 9.87
N GLN A 76 7.20 23.14 10.84
CA GLN A 76 7.27 22.66 12.23
C GLN A 76 5.89 22.40 12.87
N LYS A 77 4.85 23.16 12.48
CA LYS A 77 3.49 23.00 13.00
C LYS A 77 2.83 21.67 12.60
N TYR A 78 3.34 20.97 11.59
CA TYR A 78 2.83 19.69 11.09
C TYR A 78 3.71 18.49 11.48
N VAL A 79 4.57 18.63 12.50
CA VAL A 79 5.46 17.54 12.94
C VAL A 79 4.68 16.29 13.37
N LYS A 80 3.51 16.44 13.99
CA LYS A 80 2.70 15.27 14.38
C LYS A 80 2.25 14.48 13.15
N ASP A 81 1.68 15.16 12.17
CA ASP A 81 1.19 14.53 10.93
C ASP A 81 2.35 13.95 10.10
N HIS A 82 3.53 14.61 10.15
CA HIS A 82 4.76 14.07 9.59
C HIS A 82 5.10 12.71 10.19
N LEU A 83 5.18 12.62 11.52
CA LEU A 83 5.54 11.38 12.22
C LEU A 83 4.52 10.27 11.97
N GLU A 84 3.23 10.58 11.99
CA GLU A 84 2.16 9.62 11.63
C GLU A 84 2.31 9.12 10.19
N ALA A 85 2.65 10.02 9.26
CA ALA A 85 2.89 9.65 7.88
C ALA A 85 4.11 8.73 7.73
N LEU A 86 5.19 8.98 8.49
CA LEU A 86 6.36 8.12 8.49
C LEU A 86 6.03 6.73 9.03
N GLU A 87 5.34 6.68 10.16
CA GLU A 87 4.94 5.43 10.81
C GLU A 87 4.05 4.59 9.89
N ALA A 88 3.07 5.20 9.22
CA ALA A 88 2.19 4.51 8.29
C ALA A 88 2.95 3.87 7.12
N LEU A 89 3.89 4.62 6.51
CA LEU A 89 4.67 4.14 5.38
C LEU A 89 5.64 3.02 5.77
N THR A 90 6.24 3.09 6.96
CA THR A 90 7.14 2.06 7.49
C THR A 90 6.37 0.80 7.90
N ALA A 91 5.27 0.95 8.64
CA ALA A 91 4.47 -0.18 9.12
C ALA A 91 3.82 -0.98 7.97
N LEU A 92 3.58 -0.33 6.83
CA LEU A 92 3.07 -0.96 5.62
C LEU A 92 4.17 -1.44 4.67
N HIS A 93 5.46 -1.32 5.02
CA HIS A 93 6.57 -1.70 4.14
C HIS A 93 6.52 -1.02 2.75
N ILE A 94 5.92 0.17 2.67
CA ILE A 94 5.84 0.95 1.42
C ILE A 94 7.20 1.58 1.10
N TRP A 95 7.94 1.93 2.14
CA TRP A 95 9.34 2.31 2.05
C TRP A 95 10.17 1.55 3.09
N MET A 96 11.49 1.63 2.95
CA MET A 96 12.45 0.97 3.81
C MET A 96 13.59 1.92 4.15
N ASP A 97 14.17 1.75 5.34
CA ASP A 97 15.41 2.41 5.70
C ASP A 97 16.54 1.96 4.77
N ALA A 98 17.37 2.92 4.40
CA ALA A 98 18.54 2.73 3.56
C ALA A 98 19.69 3.56 4.10
N SER A 99 20.92 3.07 3.90
CA SER A 99 22.13 3.81 4.25
C SER A 99 22.66 4.52 3.02
N LEU A 100 22.84 5.84 3.13
CA LEU A 100 23.50 6.65 2.12
C LEU A 100 25.03 6.69 2.36
N PRO A 101 25.82 7.12 1.35
CA PRO A 101 27.24 7.38 1.54
C PRO A 101 27.52 8.26 2.77
N GLY A 102 28.52 7.87 3.56
CA GLY A 102 28.82 8.53 4.83
C GLY A 102 27.97 8.07 6.01
N GLY A 103 27.16 7.01 5.86
CA GLY A 103 26.36 6.44 6.95
C GLY A 103 25.09 7.23 7.28
N LEU A 104 24.71 8.17 6.43
CA LEU A 104 23.51 8.98 6.63
C LEU A 104 22.24 8.12 6.44
N PRO A 105 21.21 8.30 7.28
CA PRO A 105 19.97 7.57 7.14
C PRO A 105 19.14 8.13 5.98
N GLY A 106 18.50 7.24 5.24
CA GLY A 106 17.59 7.57 4.16
C GLY A 106 16.43 6.60 4.05
N TRP A 107 15.48 6.96 3.20
CA TRP A 107 14.36 6.11 2.83
C TRP A 107 14.39 5.82 1.33
N SER A 108 14.07 4.58 0.99
CA SER A 108 13.79 4.16 -0.38
C SER A 108 12.38 3.59 -0.45
N LEU A 109 11.60 3.99 -1.46
CA LEU A 109 10.35 3.29 -1.76
C LEU A 109 10.64 1.82 -2.09
N SER A 110 9.77 0.92 -1.66
CA SER A 110 9.79 -0.49 -2.10
C SER A 110 9.69 -0.54 -3.61
N ALA A 111 10.63 -1.23 -4.25
CA ALA A 111 10.68 -1.32 -5.72
C ALA A 111 9.41 -1.98 -6.29
N VAL A 112 8.85 -2.96 -5.59
CA VAL A 112 7.61 -3.65 -5.96
C VAL A 112 6.42 -2.69 -5.87
N PHE A 113 6.29 -1.98 -4.74
CA PHE A 113 5.22 -1.00 -4.57
C PHE A 113 5.32 0.14 -5.58
N ARG A 114 6.53 0.72 -5.76
CA ARG A 114 6.80 1.81 -6.71
C ARG A 114 6.39 1.45 -8.12
N LYS A 115 6.82 0.29 -8.62
CA LYS A 115 6.48 -0.17 -9.97
C LYS A 115 4.97 -0.32 -10.15
N ASN A 116 4.28 -0.94 -9.18
CA ASN A 116 2.87 -1.24 -9.33
C ASN A 116 1.96 -0.04 -9.07
N ILE A 117 2.34 0.90 -8.21
CA ILE A 117 1.61 2.16 -8.04
C ILE A 117 1.79 3.09 -9.26
N GLN A 118 2.96 3.09 -9.91
CA GLN A 118 3.14 3.78 -11.20
C GLN A 118 2.18 3.24 -12.26
N ILE A 119 2.09 1.92 -12.41
CA ILE A 119 1.14 1.26 -13.33
C ILE A 119 -0.30 1.67 -12.99
N ALA A 120 -0.66 1.68 -11.70
CA ALA A 120 -2.01 1.99 -11.28
C ALA A 120 -2.41 3.46 -11.52
N LEU A 121 -1.48 4.40 -11.35
CA LEU A 121 -1.73 5.84 -11.50
C LEU A 121 -1.61 6.33 -12.94
N LEU A 122 -0.66 5.78 -13.70
CA LEU A 122 -0.32 6.25 -15.06
C LEU A 122 -0.89 5.34 -16.16
N GLY A 123 -1.51 4.23 -15.77
CA GLY A 123 -1.93 3.18 -16.69
C GLY A 123 -0.77 2.28 -17.13
N GLY A 124 -1.12 1.24 -17.89
CA GLY A 124 -0.21 0.20 -18.35
C GLY A 124 -0.42 -1.15 -17.65
N GLY A 125 0.54 -2.05 -17.81
CA GLY A 125 0.44 -3.42 -17.28
C GLY A 125 -0.66 -4.25 -17.95
N LYS A 126 -0.98 -5.39 -17.33
CA LYS A 126 -2.09 -6.24 -17.78
C LYS A 126 -3.41 -5.65 -17.25
N PRO A 127 -4.49 -5.58 -18.07
CA PRO A 127 -5.81 -5.23 -17.58
C PRO A 127 -6.17 -6.12 -16.38
N TRP A 128 -6.48 -5.49 -15.25
CA TRP A 128 -6.86 -6.19 -14.03
C TRP A 128 -8.37 -6.49 -13.99
N ALA A 129 -9.17 -5.68 -14.68
CA ALA A 129 -10.58 -5.95 -14.94
C ALA A 129 -10.72 -6.47 -16.37
N VAL A 130 -10.93 -7.77 -16.50
CA VAL A 130 -11.36 -8.38 -17.77
C VAL A 130 -12.88 -8.37 -17.75
N TYR A 131 -13.51 -7.21 -17.96
CA TYR A 131 -14.89 -7.25 -18.40
C TYR A 131 -14.85 -7.53 -19.90
N ASN A 132 -15.21 -8.75 -20.28
CA ASN A 132 -15.74 -8.93 -21.62
C ASN A 132 -17.01 -8.08 -21.70
N PRO A 133 -17.32 -7.46 -22.85
CA PRO A 133 -18.63 -6.87 -23.07
C PRO A 133 -19.68 -7.92 -22.72
N LEU A 134 -20.40 -7.70 -21.62
CA LEU A 134 -21.45 -8.61 -21.20
C LEU A 134 -22.67 -8.35 -22.09
N GLU A 135 -23.27 -9.41 -22.60
CA GLU A 135 -24.54 -9.33 -23.28
C GLU A 135 -25.63 -8.89 -22.28
N LYS A 136 -26.75 -8.36 -22.81
CA LYS A 136 -27.86 -7.90 -21.98
C LYS A 136 -28.42 -9.08 -21.17
N ASP A 137 -28.31 -9.00 -19.84
CA ASP A 137 -28.83 -10.03 -18.94
C ASP A 137 -30.37 -10.11 -19.01
N LYS A 138 -30.88 -11.30 -19.38
CA LYS A 138 -32.32 -11.60 -19.41
C LYS A 138 -32.97 -11.49 -18.03
N HIS A 139 -32.19 -11.70 -16.97
CA HIS A 139 -32.60 -11.61 -15.57
C HIS A 139 -31.93 -10.44 -14.85
N GLY A 140 -31.57 -9.40 -15.61
CA GLY A 140 -30.86 -8.24 -15.08
C GLY A 140 -31.54 -7.70 -13.83
N ARG A 141 -30.79 -7.72 -12.72
CA ARG A 141 -31.22 -7.15 -11.45
C ARG A 141 -30.87 -5.67 -11.46
N ASP A 142 -31.83 -4.83 -11.10
CA ASP A 142 -31.59 -3.41 -10.93
C ASP A 142 -30.93 -3.13 -9.57
N ALA A 143 -30.44 -1.91 -9.37
CA ALA A 143 -29.80 -1.52 -8.10
C ALA A 143 -30.75 -1.75 -6.91
N ALA A 144 -32.04 -1.42 -7.07
CA ALA A 144 -33.05 -1.58 -6.03
C ALA A 144 -33.31 -3.05 -5.63
N PHE A 145 -33.13 -4.01 -6.56
CA PHE A 145 -33.16 -5.42 -6.23
C PHE A 145 -31.92 -5.87 -5.44
N LEU A 146 -30.74 -5.33 -5.75
CA LEU A 146 -29.48 -5.68 -5.06
C LEU A 146 -29.36 -5.07 -3.67
N ASP A 147 -30.08 -3.99 -3.40
CA ASP A 147 -30.11 -3.29 -2.10
C ASP A 147 -31.03 -3.95 -1.07
N GLN A 148 -31.82 -4.96 -1.46
CA GLN A 148 -32.70 -5.76 -0.59
C GLN A 148 -32.00 -7.01 -0.06
#